data_AF-A0A518CL12-F1
#
_entry.id   AF-A0A518CL12-F1
#
_cell.length_a   1.000
_cell.length_b   1.000
_cell.length_c   1.000
_cell.angle_alpha   90.00
_cell.angle_beta   90.00
_cell.angle_gamma   90.00
#
_symmetry.space_group_name_H-M   'P 1'
#
loop_
_entity.id
_entity.type
_entity.pdbx_description
1 polymer ?
#
loop_
_entity_poly.entity_id
_entity_poly.type
_entity_poly.pdbx_seq_one_letter_code
_entity_poly.pdbx_strand_id
1 'polypeptide(L)'
;MTAPQNAWSSPRLRNAICLATIGLLSLPSLLPSSVQAADITPQQQEVIDKLMEALTKSKVNNNALDKLPTNARQSDNKEIVLTRQMLIQVSREADILVNELRNSLYAGIPGMSQVFGQTLTLKSDLKVLTDRANMVHDHRELMDDLKNLDKDWRALAYQLSQMRDISTQAKRSVQIINDYATQISQALNVAPQLDRKEMQRQAYILEEQLRNLNNDILFELGHTQKITELTKMGGTVRSDAQRLSDQIAAGNSYDEIVLSYKSFSSLWRNFVQQLHAFDNRYIERDIMAVYKTDSSINELLWIPKQADWAQLTELAHILHRDVRDLFDSITLTELMTLSKSQEAIKTGRIYRDLCDSFKRLISEQRPENVLSNEFQKLDNAWKVFATDMIELKGTETWNRMKQINNSIVSLRSALLIKPANYDNDSLVESASELESMAEHLQFDMQRWLNSSAGSAVPGRRDYLTDTTQFVTLSRDFHQKLSNGYTDQNALKSTSTALLSRWLKLLTGIGQCTTSDRDHLNQLSQEITAELVKIQSQLTL
;
A
#
# COMPACT_ATOMS: atom_id res chain seq x y z
N MET A 1 2.72 12.30 87.65
CA MET A 1 3.13 13.11 86.48
C MET A 1 2.00 13.01 85.47
N THR A 2 1.48 14.17 85.10
CA THR A 2 0.13 14.47 84.58
C THR A 2 0.05 14.42 83.06
N ALA A 3 -1.13 14.03 82.54
CA ALA A 3 -1.61 14.32 81.19
C ALA A 3 -1.87 15.84 81.00
N PRO A 4 -2.14 16.35 79.77
CA PRO A 4 -3.48 16.25 79.18
C PRO A 4 -3.46 15.94 77.66
N GLN A 5 -4.48 15.36 76.99
CA GLN A 5 -5.93 15.60 76.89
C GLN A 5 -6.36 16.93 76.22
N ASN A 6 -6.98 16.74 75.04
CA ASN A 6 -8.26 17.30 74.57
C ASN A 6 -8.37 18.66 73.82
N ALA A 7 -9.20 18.54 72.77
CA ALA A 7 -10.15 19.50 72.18
C ALA A 7 -9.53 20.58 71.26
N TRP A 8 -10.06 20.94 70.09
CA TRP A 8 -11.43 21.10 69.58
C TRP A 8 -11.43 20.87 68.05
N SER A 9 -12.20 19.95 67.47
CA SER A 9 -13.54 20.18 66.87
C SER A 9 -13.77 21.53 66.18
N SER A 10 -13.67 21.60 64.84
CA SER A 10 -14.72 22.22 64.01
C SER A 10 -14.70 21.73 62.54
N PRO A 11 -15.86 21.36 61.95
CA PRO A 11 -15.98 20.94 60.57
C PRO A 11 -16.40 22.13 59.71
N ARG A 12 -15.44 22.97 59.29
CA ARG A 12 -15.68 24.07 58.35
C ARG A 12 -14.44 24.35 57.51
N LEU A 13 -14.05 23.41 56.64
CA LEU A 13 -13.06 23.67 55.57
C LEU A 13 -13.01 22.58 54.49
N ARG A 14 -14.13 21.88 54.24
CA ARG A 14 -14.28 20.95 53.11
C ARG A 14 -15.32 21.36 52.05
N ASN A 15 -16.03 22.48 52.24
CA ASN A 15 -17.05 22.97 51.29
C ASN A 15 -16.82 24.43 50.84
N ALA A 16 -15.57 24.86 50.66
CA ALA A 16 -15.26 26.24 50.23
C ALA A 16 -14.22 26.31 49.09
N ILE A 17 -14.20 25.33 48.19
CA ILE A 17 -13.57 25.42 46.84
C ILE A 17 -14.54 24.84 45.77
N CYS A 18 -15.84 24.99 46.02
CA CYS A 18 -16.88 24.79 45.01
C CYS A 18 -17.80 26.02 45.07
N LEU A 19 -17.96 26.69 43.92
CA LEU A 19 -18.82 27.84 43.65
C LEU A 19 -18.24 29.22 44.05
N ALA A 20 -17.57 29.87 43.10
CA ALA A 20 -17.94 31.20 42.60
C ALA A 20 -16.75 31.95 41.98
N THR A 21 -16.41 31.58 40.74
CA THR A 21 -16.04 32.56 39.71
C THR A 21 -16.74 32.15 38.42
N ILE A 22 -18.05 32.37 38.41
CA ILE A 22 -18.86 32.49 37.21
C ILE A 22 -18.72 33.94 36.75
N GLY A 23 -18.20 34.15 35.54
CA GLY A 23 -18.22 35.47 34.91
C GLY A 23 -17.25 35.60 33.75
N LEU A 24 -17.79 35.46 32.53
CA LEU A 24 -17.29 36.05 31.27
C LEU A 24 -16.09 35.37 30.59
N LEU A 25 -16.37 34.39 29.74
CA LEU A 25 -16.34 34.55 28.27
C LEU A 25 -16.57 33.17 27.62
N SER A 26 -17.84 32.89 27.33
CA SER A 26 -18.25 31.87 26.38
C SER A 26 -17.84 32.30 24.97
N LEU A 27 -16.71 31.79 24.49
CA LEU A 27 -16.44 31.65 23.06
C LEU A 27 -16.53 30.17 22.75
N PRO A 28 -17.51 29.71 21.95
CA PRO A 28 -17.53 28.34 21.46
C PRO A 28 -16.31 28.17 20.56
N SER A 29 -15.30 27.45 21.05
CA SER A 29 -14.24 26.94 20.21
C SER A 29 -14.88 25.95 19.25
N LEU A 30 -14.95 26.39 18.00
CA LEU A 30 -15.26 25.60 16.80
C LEU A 30 -14.32 24.39 16.74
N LEU A 31 -14.72 23.30 17.39
CA LEU A 31 -14.27 21.97 17.04
C LEU A 31 -15.24 21.46 15.96
N PRO A 32 -14.79 21.14 14.73
CA PRO A 32 -15.58 20.27 13.87
C PRO A 32 -15.43 18.85 14.43
N SER A 33 -16.16 18.52 15.49
CA SER A 33 -16.43 17.15 15.91
C SER A 33 -17.56 16.59 15.05
N SER A 34 -17.23 16.36 13.79
CA SER A 34 -17.86 15.40 12.89
C SER A 34 -16.93 15.33 11.70
N VAL A 35 -16.27 14.19 11.49
CA VAL A 35 -15.87 13.80 10.14
C VAL A 35 -17.19 13.67 9.38
N GLN A 36 -17.64 14.76 8.76
CA GLN A 36 -18.67 14.68 7.74
C GLN A 36 -18.06 13.79 6.67
N ALA A 37 -18.59 12.57 6.55
CA ALA A 37 -18.37 11.76 5.36
C ALA A 37 -18.56 12.70 4.17
N ALA A 38 -17.53 12.83 3.32
CA ALA A 38 -17.64 13.63 2.13
C ALA A 38 -18.89 13.15 1.38
N ASP A 39 -19.90 14.01 1.21
CA ASP A 39 -21.08 13.67 0.41
C ASP A 39 -20.60 13.44 -1.04
N ILE A 40 -20.47 12.18 -1.40
CA ILE A 40 -20.08 11.71 -2.73
C ILE A 40 -21.28 11.93 -3.67
N THR A 41 -21.00 12.41 -4.88
CA THR A 41 -22.06 12.67 -5.86
C THR A 41 -22.55 11.36 -6.49
N PRO A 42 -23.86 11.21 -6.78
CA PRO A 42 -24.41 10.02 -7.45
C PRO A 42 -23.69 9.63 -8.76
N GLN A 43 -23.06 10.60 -9.43
CA GLN A 43 -22.24 10.38 -10.63
C GLN A 43 -21.01 9.51 -10.35
N GLN A 44 -20.39 9.60 -9.18
CA GLN A 44 -19.20 8.81 -8.82
C GLN A 44 -19.54 7.33 -8.59
N GLN A 45 -20.74 7.05 -8.07
CA GLN A 45 -21.25 5.68 -7.92
C GLN A 45 -21.56 5.05 -9.29
N GLU A 46 -22.22 5.79 -10.18
CA GLU A 46 -22.52 5.34 -11.54
C GLU A 46 -21.25 4.98 -12.33
N VAL A 47 -20.19 5.73 -12.12
CA VAL A 47 -18.90 5.54 -12.78
C VAL A 47 -18.22 4.22 -12.34
N ILE A 48 -18.16 3.94 -11.04
CA ILE A 48 -17.56 2.69 -10.52
C ILE A 48 -18.38 1.48 -10.99
N ASP A 49 -19.71 1.58 -10.98
CA ASP A 49 -20.58 0.48 -11.43
C ASP A 49 -20.43 0.21 -12.94
N LYS A 50 -20.26 1.25 -13.77
CA LYS A 50 -19.96 1.08 -15.20
C LYS A 50 -18.60 0.43 -15.45
N LEU A 51 -17.58 0.72 -14.63
CA LEU A 51 -16.28 0.04 -14.73
C LEU A 51 -16.37 -1.42 -14.33
N MET A 52 -17.16 -1.73 -13.29
CA MET A 52 -17.43 -3.10 -12.88
C MET A 52 -18.13 -3.91 -13.97
N GLU A 53 -19.14 -3.31 -14.60
CA GLU A 53 -19.84 -3.92 -15.72
C GLU A 53 -18.90 -4.13 -16.92
N ALA A 54 -18.03 -3.15 -17.22
CA ALA A 54 -17.05 -3.24 -18.29
C ALA A 54 -15.97 -4.32 -18.06
N LEU A 55 -15.39 -4.38 -16.85
CA LEU A 55 -14.43 -5.43 -16.46
C LEU A 55 -15.05 -6.82 -16.60
N THR A 56 -16.29 -6.97 -16.11
CA THR A 56 -17.01 -8.25 -16.16
C THR A 56 -17.30 -8.65 -17.61
N LYS A 57 -17.76 -7.72 -18.45
CA LYS A 57 -18.06 -7.98 -19.87
C LYS A 57 -16.80 -8.30 -20.67
N SER A 58 -15.69 -7.59 -20.44
CA SER A 58 -14.41 -7.85 -21.13
C SER A 58 -13.88 -9.26 -20.84
N LYS A 59 -13.87 -9.69 -19.56
CA LYS A 59 -13.36 -11.01 -19.17
C LYS A 59 -14.22 -12.20 -19.64
N VAL A 60 -15.56 -12.05 -19.65
CA VAL A 60 -16.48 -13.09 -20.13
C VAL A 60 -16.36 -13.30 -21.65
N ASN A 61 -16.10 -12.24 -22.42
CA ASN A 61 -16.03 -12.29 -23.88
C ASN A 61 -14.73 -12.94 -24.41
N ASN A 62 -13.69 -13.06 -23.58
CA ASN A 62 -12.44 -13.77 -23.89
C ASN A 62 -12.58 -15.30 -23.76
N ASN A 63 -13.24 -15.78 -22.72
CA ASN A 63 -13.26 -17.22 -22.41
C ASN A 63 -14.32 -18.01 -23.17
N ALA A 64 -15.32 -17.36 -23.77
CA ALA A 64 -16.37 -18.02 -24.53
C ALA A 64 -15.91 -18.60 -25.89
N LEU A 65 -14.70 -18.28 -26.35
CA LEU A 65 -14.22 -18.63 -27.70
C LEU A 65 -12.96 -19.50 -27.73
N ASP A 66 -12.28 -19.72 -26.61
CA ASP A 66 -11.10 -20.58 -26.56
C ASP A 66 -11.52 -22.05 -26.38
N LYS A 67 -11.73 -22.71 -27.53
CA LYS A 67 -11.92 -24.16 -27.74
C LYS A 67 -12.98 -24.83 -26.84
N LEU A 68 -14.22 -24.91 -27.35
CA LEU A 68 -15.14 -26.00 -27.00
C LEU A 68 -14.45 -27.36 -27.26
N PRO A 69 -14.24 -28.20 -26.24
CA PRO A 69 -13.72 -29.55 -26.47
C PRO A 69 -14.73 -30.32 -27.32
N THR A 70 -14.23 -30.94 -28.38
CA THR A 70 -15.00 -31.86 -29.20
C THR A 70 -15.34 -33.09 -28.34
N ASN A 71 -16.62 -33.21 -28.01
CA ASN A 71 -17.32 -34.38 -27.47
C ASN A 71 -16.50 -35.67 -27.32
N ALA A 72 -16.14 -35.99 -26.08
CA ALA A 72 -16.08 -37.38 -25.61
C ALA A 72 -16.78 -37.43 -24.25
N ARG A 73 -17.67 -38.40 -24.06
CA ARG A 73 -18.44 -38.65 -22.82
C ARG A 73 -17.51 -38.99 -21.65
N GLN A 74 -16.83 -38.00 -21.09
CA GLN A 74 -16.10 -38.15 -19.84
C GLN A 74 -17.03 -37.76 -18.69
N SER A 75 -17.21 -38.70 -17.75
CA SER A 75 -17.85 -38.43 -16.46
C SER A 75 -17.04 -37.34 -15.76
N ASP A 76 -17.73 -36.34 -15.21
CA ASP A 76 -17.10 -35.35 -14.33
C ASP A 76 -16.32 -36.08 -13.24
N ASN A 77 -15.08 -35.64 -13.02
CA ASN A 77 -14.30 -36.12 -11.89
C ASN A 77 -14.89 -35.60 -10.55
N LYS A 78 -14.76 -36.36 -9.46
CA LYS A 78 -15.35 -35.95 -8.15
C LYS A 78 -14.77 -34.63 -7.67
N GLU A 79 -13.49 -34.42 -7.93
CA GLU A 79 -12.73 -33.23 -7.59
C GLU A 79 -13.27 -32.00 -8.33
N ILE A 80 -13.59 -32.09 -9.64
CA ILE A 80 -14.14 -30.93 -10.38
C ILE A 80 -15.53 -30.53 -9.88
N VAL A 81 -16.37 -31.49 -9.49
CA VAL A 81 -17.70 -31.20 -8.93
C VAL A 81 -17.58 -30.44 -7.61
N LEU A 82 -16.65 -30.86 -6.75
CA LEU A 82 -16.37 -30.20 -5.48
C LEU A 82 -15.76 -28.81 -5.69
N THR A 83 -14.80 -28.68 -6.61
CA THR A 83 -14.21 -27.38 -6.98
C THR A 83 -15.27 -26.40 -7.49
N ARG A 84 -16.18 -26.82 -8.38
CA ARG A 84 -17.28 -25.96 -8.87
C ARG A 84 -18.14 -25.44 -7.74
N GLN A 85 -18.53 -26.31 -6.79
CA GLN A 85 -19.35 -25.91 -5.65
C GLN A 85 -18.62 -24.87 -4.77
N MET A 86 -17.34 -25.09 -4.50
CA MET A 86 -16.53 -24.17 -3.71
C MET A 86 -16.30 -22.82 -4.42
N LEU A 87 -16.01 -22.83 -5.73
CA LEU A 87 -15.83 -21.61 -6.53
C LEU A 87 -17.10 -20.74 -6.55
N ILE A 88 -18.29 -21.35 -6.62
CA ILE A 88 -19.56 -20.62 -6.52
C ILE A 88 -19.69 -19.91 -5.16
N GLN A 89 -19.30 -20.57 -4.06
CA GLN A 89 -19.37 -19.95 -2.73
C GLN A 89 -18.34 -18.83 -2.59
N VAL A 90 -17.11 -19.05 -3.06
CA VAL A 90 -16.05 -18.03 -3.06
C VAL A 90 -16.46 -16.81 -3.89
N SER A 91 -17.05 -17.01 -5.08
CA SER A 91 -17.54 -15.90 -5.91
C SER A 91 -18.62 -15.08 -5.20
N ARG A 92 -19.53 -15.71 -4.46
CA ARG A 92 -20.57 -15.01 -3.68
C ARG A 92 -19.96 -14.21 -2.52
N GLU A 93 -19.01 -14.78 -1.80
CA GLU A 93 -18.34 -14.06 -0.71
C GLU A 93 -17.46 -12.92 -1.22
N ALA A 94 -16.86 -13.07 -2.40
CA ALA A 94 -16.14 -11.98 -3.07
C ALA A 94 -17.09 -10.82 -3.44
N ASP A 95 -18.33 -11.11 -3.86
CA ASP A 95 -19.35 -10.07 -4.08
C ASP A 95 -19.69 -9.31 -2.79
N ILE A 96 -19.86 -10.03 -1.68
CA ILE A 96 -20.11 -9.42 -0.36
C ILE A 96 -18.91 -8.57 0.05
N LEU A 97 -17.69 -9.11 -0.08
CA LEU A 97 -16.46 -8.41 0.25
C LEU A 97 -16.31 -7.10 -0.55
N VAL A 98 -16.56 -7.13 -1.86
CA VAL A 98 -16.52 -5.92 -2.69
C VAL A 98 -17.51 -4.86 -2.21
N ASN A 99 -18.72 -5.24 -1.83
CA ASN A 99 -19.71 -4.29 -1.32
C ASN A 99 -19.30 -3.69 0.03
N GLU A 100 -18.74 -4.49 0.92
CA GLU A 100 -18.24 -4.02 2.22
C GLU A 100 -17.02 -3.11 2.09
N LEU A 101 -16.06 -3.46 1.23
CA LEU A 101 -14.89 -2.63 0.95
C LEU A 101 -15.28 -1.34 0.22
N ARG A 102 -16.32 -1.36 -0.60
CA ARG A 102 -16.88 -0.15 -1.23
C ARG A 102 -17.38 0.85 -0.18
N ASN A 103 -18.13 0.38 0.81
CA ASN A 103 -18.58 1.23 1.93
C ASN A 103 -17.38 1.78 2.72
N SER A 104 -16.36 0.94 2.89
CA SER A 104 -15.13 1.29 3.60
C SER A 104 -14.25 2.27 2.81
N LEU A 105 -14.28 2.20 1.48
CA LEU A 105 -13.64 3.18 0.58
C LEU A 105 -14.29 4.54 0.76
N TYR A 106 -15.61 4.62 0.84
CA TYR A 106 -16.33 5.89 1.05
C TYR A 106 -16.10 6.49 2.45
N ALA A 107 -15.77 5.66 3.44
CA ALA A 107 -15.36 6.14 4.76
C ALA A 107 -13.96 6.79 4.78
N GLY A 108 -13.24 6.80 3.65
CA GLY A 108 -11.91 7.40 3.54
C GLY A 108 -10.82 6.60 4.21
N ILE A 109 -10.96 5.26 4.24
CA ILE A 109 -9.97 4.41 4.90
C ILE A 109 -8.65 4.42 4.11
N PRO A 110 -7.52 4.74 4.76
CA PRO A 110 -6.19 4.75 4.18
C PRO A 110 -5.82 3.46 3.42
N GLY A 111 -5.32 3.58 2.18
CA GLY A 111 -4.88 2.43 1.37
C GLY A 111 -6.00 1.50 0.90
N MET A 112 -7.27 1.86 1.11
CA MET A 112 -8.42 1.08 0.64
C MET A 112 -8.53 1.06 -0.88
N SER A 113 -8.11 2.12 -1.55
CA SER A 113 -8.14 2.28 -3.01
C SER A 113 -7.44 1.13 -3.74
N GLN A 114 -6.18 0.87 -3.37
CA GLN A 114 -5.36 -0.20 -3.93
C GLN A 114 -5.98 -1.58 -3.68
N VAL A 115 -6.37 -1.85 -2.44
CA VAL A 115 -6.93 -3.14 -2.02
C VAL A 115 -8.29 -3.38 -2.69
N PHE A 116 -9.10 -2.34 -2.83
CA PHE A 116 -10.37 -2.39 -3.53
C PHE A 116 -10.17 -2.78 -5.00
N GLY A 117 -9.26 -2.11 -5.72
CA GLY A 117 -8.93 -2.44 -7.10
C GLY A 117 -8.53 -3.91 -7.29
N GLN A 118 -7.64 -4.42 -6.44
CA GLN A 118 -7.24 -5.84 -6.46
C GLN A 118 -8.41 -6.78 -6.16
N THR A 119 -9.30 -6.42 -5.24
CA THR A 119 -10.50 -7.21 -4.93
C THR A 119 -11.45 -7.29 -6.13
N LEU A 120 -11.57 -6.21 -6.93
CA LEU A 120 -12.37 -6.23 -8.15
C LEU A 120 -11.78 -7.16 -9.21
N THR A 121 -10.45 -7.10 -9.40
CA THR A 121 -9.74 -8.00 -10.32
C THR A 121 -9.98 -9.45 -9.93
N LEU A 122 -9.75 -9.79 -8.65
CA LEU A 122 -10.00 -11.11 -8.10
C LEU A 122 -11.44 -11.59 -8.33
N LYS A 123 -12.44 -10.73 -8.04
CA LYS A 123 -13.85 -11.07 -8.28
C LYS A 123 -14.10 -11.41 -9.76
N SER A 124 -13.50 -10.65 -10.66
CA SER A 124 -13.63 -10.89 -12.11
C SER A 124 -12.98 -12.22 -12.51
N ASP A 125 -11.80 -12.52 -11.99
CA ASP A 125 -11.11 -13.81 -12.22
C ASP A 125 -11.88 -15.00 -11.65
N LEU A 126 -12.45 -14.86 -10.45
CA LEU A 126 -13.32 -15.86 -9.84
C LEU A 126 -14.54 -16.17 -10.69
N LYS A 127 -15.17 -15.14 -11.27
CA LYS A 127 -16.32 -15.31 -12.15
C LYS A 127 -15.94 -16.09 -13.42
N VAL A 128 -14.87 -15.66 -14.08
CA VAL A 128 -14.31 -16.37 -15.25
C VAL A 128 -14.02 -17.82 -14.94
N LEU A 129 -13.32 -18.07 -13.83
CA LEU A 129 -12.92 -19.41 -13.44
C LEU A 129 -14.14 -20.27 -13.10
N THR A 130 -15.17 -19.69 -12.47
CA THR A 130 -16.44 -20.38 -12.20
C THR A 130 -17.15 -20.76 -13.50
N ASP A 131 -17.22 -19.84 -14.47
CA ASP A 131 -17.85 -20.10 -15.77
C ASP A 131 -17.08 -21.18 -16.54
N ARG A 132 -15.74 -21.10 -16.58
CA ARG A 132 -14.86 -22.10 -17.20
C ARG A 132 -14.97 -23.45 -16.50
N ALA A 133 -15.03 -23.47 -15.17
CA ALA A 133 -15.18 -24.71 -14.41
C ALA A 133 -16.46 -25.46 -14.78
N ASN A 134 -17.54 -24.75 -15.12
CA ASN A 134 -18.79 -25.37 -15.60
C ASN A 134 -18.69 -25.97 -17.01
N MET A 135 -17.69 -25.58 -17.81
CA MET A 135 -17.48 -26.05 -19.18
C MET A 135 -16.48 -27.21 -19.29
N VAL A 136 -15.69 -27.43 -18.24
CA VAL A 136 -14.56 -28.38 -18.21
C VAL A 136 -14.88 -29.59 -17.35
N HIS A 137 -14.53 -30.80 -17.79
CA HIS A 137 -14.79 -32.05 -17.06
C HIS A 137 -13.62 -32.52 -16.17
N ASP A 138 -12.40 -32.00 -16.38
CA ASP A 138 -11.21 -32.33 -15.59
C ASP A 138 -10.62 -31.09 -14.89
N HIS A 139 -10.48 -31.16 -13.57
CA HIS A 139 -9.84 -30.13 -12.74
C HIS A 139 -8.42 -29.75 -13.18
N ARG A 140 -7.69 -30.65 -13.87
CA ARG A 140 -6.32 -30.39 -14.34
C ARG A 140 -6.26 -29.24 -15.34
N GLU A 141 -7.31 -29.01 -16.11
CA GLU A 141 -7.36 -27.91 -17.08
C GLU A 141 -7.55 -26.54 -16.40
N LEU A 142 -7.93 -26.52 -15.12
CA LEU A 142 -8.09 -25.30 -14.32
C LEU A 142 -6.90 -25.04 -13.39
N MET A 143 -5.91 -25.92 -13.39
CA MET A 143 -4.87 -25.96 -12.36
C MET A 143 -4.02 -24.68 -12.33
N ASP A 144 -3.66 -24.15 -13.50
CA ASP A 144 -2.84 -22.94 -13.58
C ASP A 144 -3.64 -21.70 -13.17
N ASP A 145 -4.92 -21.62 -13.55
CA ASP A 145 -5.82 -20.53 -13.12
C ASP A 145 -6.02 -20.54 -11.60
N LEU A 146 -6.22 -21.73 -11.02
CA LEU A 146 -6.39 -21.91 -9.57
C LEU A 146 -5.12 -21.54 -8.80
N LYS A 147 -3.94 -21.84 -9.35
CA LYS A 147 -2.66 -21.44 -8.76
C LYS A 147 -2.46 -19.93 -8.78
N ASN A 148 -2.77 -19.27 -9.90
CA ASN A 148 -2.69 -17.82 -10.02
C ASN A 148 -3.69 -17.14 -9.06
N LEU A 149 -4.90 -17.68 -8.99
CA LEU A 149 -5.92 -17.20 -8.06
C LEU A 149 -5.50 -17.37 -6.59
N ASP A 150 -4.91 -18.51 -6.19
CA ASP A 150 -4.40 -18.72 -4.83
C ASP A 150 -3.29 -17.71 -4.49
N LYS A 151 -2.36 -17.47 -5.42
CA LYS A 151 -1.30 -16.46 -5.28
C LYS A 151 -1.89 -15.06 -5.03
N ASP A 152 -2.79 -14.61 -5.89
CA ASP A 152 -3.37 -13.26 -5.83
C ASP A 152 -4.26 -13.10 -4.60
N TRP A 153 -5.06 -14.13 -4.27
CA TRP A 153 -5.91 -14.14 -3.10
C TRP A 153 -5.11 -14.06 -1.79
N ARG A 154 -4.03 -14.84 -1.63
CA ARG A 154 -3.24 -14.82 -0.39
C ARG A 154 -2.60 -13.46 -0.13
N ALA A 155 -2.07 -12.82 -1.17
CA ALA A 155 -1.53 -11.47 -1.08
C ALA A 155 -2.62 -10.48 -0.63
N LEU A 156 -3.80 -10.53 -1.26
CA LEU A 156 -4.93 -9.67 -0.93
C LEU A 156 -5.46 -9.93 0.49
N ALA A 157 -5.66 -11.20 0.86
CA ALA A 157 -6.15 -11.61 2.18
C ALA A 157 -5.20 -11.16 3.28
N TYR A 158 -3.89 -11.28 3.06
CA TYR A 158 -2.88 -10.73 3.96
C TYR A 158 -3.04 -9.22 4.09
N GLN A 159 -3.09 -8.47 3.00
CA GLN A 159 -3.25 -7.02 3.03
C GLN A 159 -4.53 -6.56 3.71
N LEU A 160 -5.64 -7.27 3.52
CA LEU A 160 -6.93 -7.02 4.18
C LEU A 160 -6.88 -7.34 5.67
N SER A 161 -6.20 -8.42 6.07
CA SER A 161 -6.05 -8.79 7.49
C SER A 161 -5.28 -7.74 8.29
N GLN A 162 -4.36 -7.01 7.64
CA GLN A 162 -3.60 -5.92 8.24
C GLN A 162 -4.39 -4.61 8.33
N MET A 163 -5.56 -4.50 7.68
CA MET A 163 -6.39 -3.29 7.76
C MET A 163 -7.22 -3.27 9.04
N ARG A 164 -7.05 -2.22 9.85
CA ARG A 164 -7.75 -2.11 11.14
C ARG A 164 -9.23 -1.82 10.98
N ASP A 165 -9.54 -0.89 10.09
CA ASP A 165 -10.84 -0.21 10.01
C ASP A 165 -11.83 -0.87 9.04
N ILE A 166 -11.51 -2.02 8.46
CA ILE A 166 -12.47 -2.79 7.63
C ILE A 166 -13.61 -3.35 8.50
N SER A 167 -14.81 -3.40 7.93
CA SER A 167 -16.01 -3.86 8.64
C SER A 167 -15.85 -5.30 9.17
N THR A 168 -16.58 -5.64 10.23
CA THR A 168 -16.57 -7.02 10.76
C THR A 168 -17.06 -8.02 9.71
N GLN A 169 -17.99 -7.59 8.84
CA GLN A 169 -18.47 -8.40 7.74
C GLN A 169 -17.38 -8.62 6.67
N ALA A 170 -16.60 -7.60 6.31
CA ALA A 170 -15.45 -7.76 5.42
C ALA A 170 -14.43 -8.75 5.99
N LYS A 171 -14.07 -8.62 7.28
CA LYS A 171 -13.18 -9.58 7.97
C LYS A 171 -13.71 -11.01 7.91
N ARG A 172 -15.02 -11.18 8.09
CA ARG A 172 -15.70 -12.48 8.01
C ARG A 172 -15.64 -13.05 6.59
N SER A 173 -15.94 -12.27 5.55
CA SER A 173 -15.85 -12.75 4.17
C SER A 173 -14.42 -13.13 3.78
N VAL A 174 -13.40 -12.37 4.22
CA VAL A 174 -11.98 -12.77 4.06
C VAL A 174 -11.70 -14.12 4.70
N GLN A 175 -12.17 -14.35 5.93
CA GLN A 175 -11.99 -15.64 6.60
C GLN A 175 -12.69 -16.78 5.83
N ILE A 176 -13.93 -16.59 5.39
CA ILE A 176 -14.68 -17.61 4.66
C ILE A 176 -13.99 -17.95 3.33
N ILE A 177 -13.52 -16.94 2.58
CA ILE A 177 -12.79 -17.18 1.34
C ILE A 177 -11.47 -17.91 1.62
N ASN A 178 -10.73 -17.58 2.70
CA ASN A 178 -9.53 -18.32 3.11
C ASN A 178 -9.82 -19.80 3.42
N ASP A 179 -10.93 -20.08 4.11
CA ASP A 179 -11.32 -21.44 4.45
C ASP A 179 -11.65 -22.25 3.18
N TYR A 180 -12.34 -21.66 2.21
CA TYR A 180 -12.60 -22.30 0.92
C TYR A 180 -11.34 -22.45 0.06
N ALA A 181 -10.48 -21.44 0.00
CA ALA A 181 -9.21 -21.52 -0.72
C ALA A 181 -8.34 -22.66 -0.17
N THR A 182 -8.29 -22.82 1.15
CA THR A 182 -7.57 -23.92 1.81
C THR A 182 -8.20 -25.28 1.45
N GLN A 183 -9.53 -25.39 1.45
CA GLN A 183 -10.22 -26.62 1.06
C GLN A 183 -10.01 -26.98 -0.41
N ILE A 184 -10.05 -26.01 -1.33
CA ILE A 184 -9.76 -26.21 -2.75
C ILE A 184 -8.32 -26.71 -2.92
N SER A 185 -7.35 -26.05 -2.28
CA SER A 185 -5.94 -26.43 -2.35
C SER A 185 -5.69 -27.83 -1.78
N GLN A 186 -6.35 -28.21 -0.67
CA GLN A 186 -6.29 -29.57 -0.13
C GLN A 186 -6.92 -30.61 -1.05
N ALA A 187 -8.10 -30.33 -1.59
CA ALA A 187 -8.81 -31.25 -2.48
C ALA A 187 -8.04 -31.51 -3.78
N LEU A 188 -7.30 -30.52 -4.27
CA LEU A 188 -6.55 -30.58 -5.52
C LEU A 188 -5.05 -30.87 -5.31
N ASN A 189 -4.61 -31.06 -4.06
CA ASN A 189 -3.21 -31.25 -3.68
C ASN A 189 -2.28 -30.14 -4.24
N VAL A 190 -2.75 -28.89 -4.18
CA VAL A 190 -2.00 -27.70 -4.61
C VAL A 190 -1.33 -27.08 -3.40
N ALA A 191 0.00 -26.96 -3.44
CA ALA A 191 0.75 -26.22 -2.43
C ALA A 191 0.48 -24.71 -2.54
N PRO A 192 0.62 -23.93 -1.44
CA PRO A 192 0.51 -22.47 -1.48
C PRO A 192 1.42 -21.84 -2.55
N GLN A 193 0.89 -20.91 -3.35
CA GLN A 193 1.62 -20.33 -4.48
C GLN A 193 2.27 -18.99 -4.14
N LEU A 194 3.60 -18.96 -4.13
CA LEU A 194 4.40 -17.75 -3.88
C LEU A 194 4.72 -16.99 -5.17
N ASP A 195 4.81 -15.66 -5.10
CA ASP A 195 5.45 -14.88 -6.16
C ASP A 195 6.97 -15.07 -6.12
N ARG A 196 7.45 -16.19 -6.67
CA ARG A 196 8.87 -16.55 -6.61
C ARG A 196 9.77 -15.54 -7.34
N LYS A 197 9.28 -14.93 -8.42
CA LYS A 197 10.06 -13.95 -9.19
C LYS A 197 10.29 -12.70 -8.36
N GLU A 198 9.23 -12.17 -7.76
CA GLU A 198 9.35 -10.99 -6.91
C GLU A 198 10.12 -11.31 -5.62
N MET A 199 9.91 -12.48 -5.03
CA MET A 199 10.66 -12.89 -3.83
C MET A 199 12.16 -13.03 -4.11
N GLN A 200 12.53 -13.60 -5.26
CA GLN A 200 13.93 -13.69 -5.68
C GLN A 200 14.54 -12.31 -5.92
N ARG A 201 13.79 -11.38 -6.53
CA ARG A 201 14.22 -9.99 -6.72
C ARG A 201 14.50 -9.32 -5.37
N GLN A 202 13.59 -9.46 -4.41
CA GLN A 202 13.76 -8.89 -3.06
C GLN A 202 14.92 -9.54 -2.31
N ALA A 203 15.10 -10.87 -2.42
CA ALA A 203 16.22 -11.58 -1.80
C ALA A 203 17.58 -11.10 -2.35
N TYR A 204 17.68 -10.84 -3.65
CA TYR A 204 18.88 -10.26 -4.25
C TYR A 204 19.16 -8.84 -3.77
N ILE A 205 18.12 -8.00 -3.70
CA ILE A 205 18.24 -6.62 -3.16
C ILE A 205 18.72 -6.67 -1.70
N LEU A 206 18.20 -7.61 -0.90
CA LEU A 206 18.59 -7.80 0.50
C LEU A 206 20.07 -8.17 0.62
N GLU A 207 20.54 -9.11 -0.19
CA GLU A 207 21.95 -9.53 -0.21
C GLU A 207 22.88 -8.34 -0.55
N GLU A 208 22.51 -7.57 -1.56
CA GLU A 208 23.24 -6.38 -2.00
C GLU A 208 23.32 -5.33 -0.88
N GLN A 209 22.20 -5.03 -0.23
CA GLN A 209 22.15 -4.08 0.89
C GLN A 209 22.99 -4.55 2.08
N LEU A 210 22.97 -5.84 2.41
CA LEU A 210 23.82 -6.42 3.47
C LEU A 210 25.31 -6.40 3.10
N ARG A 211 25.64 -6.50 1.81
CA ARG A 211 27.02 -6.32 1.34
C ARG A 211 27.46 -4.88 1.50
N ASN A 212 26.62 -3.92 1.12
CA ASN A 212 26.91 -2.49 1.26
C ASN A 212 27.07 -2.12 2.74
N LEU A 213 26.17 -2.58 3.60
CA LEU A 213 26.28 -2.38 5.05
C LEU A 213 27.60 -2.91 5.62
N ASN A 214 28.03 -4.11 5.22
CA ASN A 214 29.31 -4.67 5.66
C ASN A 214 30.51 -3.84 5.18
N ASN A 215 30.46 -3.31 3.96
CA ASN A 215 31.50 -2.44 3.43
C ASN A 215 31.55 -1.10 4.18
N ASP A 216 30.38 -0.51 4.44
CA ASP A 216 30.25 0.74 5.19
C ASP A 216 30.74 0.57 6.64
N ILE A 217 30.46 -0.56 7.30
CA ILE A 217 31.01 -0.88 8.63
C ILE A 217 32.55 -0.88 8.61
N LEU A 218 33.15 -1.51 7.60
CA LEU A 218 34.62 -1.59 7.47
C LEU A 218 35.24 -0.22 7.18
N PHE A 219 34.59 0.59 6.35
CA PHE A 219 35.11 1.88 5.92
C PHE A 219 34.91 2.96 7.00
N GLU A 220 33.71 3.04 7.57
CA GLU A 220 33.31 4.14 8.46
C GLU A 220 33.77 3.96 9.90
N LEU A 221 33.82 2.73 10.41
CA LEU A 221 34.19 2.48 11.81
C LEU A 221 35.70 2.22 11.99
N GLY A 222 36.42 1.93 10.91
CA GLY A 222 37.85 1.63 10.93
C GLY A 222 38.18 0.20 11.37
N HIS A 223 39.41 -0.03 11.85
CA HIS A 223 39.96 -1.37 12.06
C HIS A 223 40.19 -1.67 13.55
N THR A 224 39.12 -1.99 14.29
CA THR A 224 39.21 -2.49 15.67
C THR A 224 38.78 -3.95 15.75
N GLN A 225 39.19 -4.66 16.80
CA GLN A 225 38.78 -6.05 17.02
C GLN A 225 37.24 -6.20 17.07
N LYS A 226 36.56 -5.26 17.74
CA LYS A 226 35.09 -5.23 17.80
C LYS A 226 34.46 -5.08 16.41
N ILE A 227 35.07 -4.28 15.53
CA ILE A 227 34.59 -4.11 14.16
C ILE A 227 34.84 -5.36 13.34
N THR A 228 35.98 -6.03 13.51
CA THR A 228 36.24 -7.32 12.85
C THR A 228 35.19 -8.38 13.26
N GLU A 229 34.80 -8.41 14.54
CA GLU A 229 33.73 -9.27 15.03
C GLU A 229 32.37 -8.91 14.40
N LEU A 230 32.06 -7.61 14.28
CA LEU A 230 30.84 -7.14 13.62
C LEU A 230 30.81 -7.47 12.13
N THR A 231 31.90 -7.26 11.40
CA THR A 231 32.00 -7.65 9.99
C THR A 231 31.82 -9.15 9.81
N LYS A 232 32.36 -9.97 10.72
CA LYS A 232 32.13 -11.42 10.70
C LYS A 232 30.66 -11.79 10.95
N MET A 233 30.02 -11.11 11.89
CA MET A 233 28.59 -11.27 12.16
C MET A 233 27.75 -10.86 10.94
N GLY A 234 28.02 -9.71 10.35
CA GLY A 234 27.35 -9.24 9.15
C GLY A 234 27.61 -10.15 7.93
N GLY A 235 28.79 -10.77 7.83
CA GLY A 235 29.06 -11.81 6.83
C GLY A 235 28.21 -13.07 7.04
N THR A 236 27.95 -13.44 8.30
CA THR A 236 27.06 -14.57 8.64
C THR A 236 25.61 -14.24 8.28
N VAL A 237 25.12 -13.04 8.60
CA VAL A 237 23.78 -12.57 8.22
C VAL A 237 23.61 -12.56 6.70
N ARG A 238 24.61 -12.05 5.96
CA ARG A 238 24.60 -12.06 4.49
C ARG A 238 24.55 -13.48 3.93
N SER A 239 25.33 -14.41 4.50
CA SER A 239 25.31 -15.82 4.08
C SER A 239 23.93 -16.47 4.31
N ASP A 240 23.21 -16.09 5.37
CA ASP A 240 21.85 -16.58 5.63
C ASP A 240 20.84 -16.02 4.61
N ALA A 241 20.98 -14.75 4.25
CA ALA A 241 20.17 -14.12 3.18
C ALA A 241 20.44 -14.75 1.80
N GLN A 242 21.71 -15.07 1.49
CA GLN A 242 22.07 -15.78 0.27
C GLN A 242 21.45 -17.18 0.24
N ARG A 243 21.49 -17.92 1.36
CA ARG A 243 20.83 -19.24 1.47
C ARG A 243 19.32 -19.13 1.23
N LEU A 244 18.66 -18.09 1.75
CA LEU A 244 17.26 -17.83 1.47
C LEU A 244 17.01 -17.64 -0.03
N SER A 245 17.83 -16.83 -0.70
CA SER A 245 17.78 -16.61 -2.15
C SER A 245 17.92 -17.92 -2.94
N ASP A 246 18.90 -18.74 -2.58
CA ASP A 246 19.17 -20.04 -3.22
C ASP A 246 17.99 -21.01 -3.07
N GLN A 247 17.34 -21.05 -1.90
CA GLN A 247 16.17 -21.90 -1.65
C GLN A 247 14.95 -21.44 -2.46
N ILE A 248 14.76 -20.13 -2.63
CA ILE A 248 13.70 -19.58 -3.49
C ILE A 248 13.97 -20.00 -4.95
N ALA A 249 15.21 -19.86 -5.42
CA ALA A 249 15.60 -20.22 -6.78
C ALA A 249 15.50 -21.72 -7.05
N ALA A 250 15.84 -22.57 -6.07
CA ALA A 250 15.69 -24.02 -6.14
C ALA A 250 14.22 -24.48 -6.17
N GLY A 251 13.28 -23.57 -5.88
CA GLY A 251 11.87 -23.86 -5.91
C GLY A 251 11.38 -24.66 -4.71
N ASN A 252 12.02 -24.48 -3.55
CA ASN A 252 11.66 -25.10 -2.29
C ASN A 252 10.20 -24.80 -1.88
N SER A 253 9.70 -25.59 -0.93
CA SER A 253 8.35 -25.42 -0.40
C SER A 253 8.21 -24.11 0.40
N TYR A 254 6.97 -23.63 0.52
CA TYR A 254 6.66 -22.44 1.31
C TYR A 254 7.21 -22.53 2.75
N ASP A 255 6.98 -23.66 3.41
CA ASP A 255 7.38 -23.84 4.82
C ASP A 255 8.90 -23.78 5.01
N GLU A 256 9.67 -24.35 4.08
CA GLU A 256 11.14 -24.28 4.10
C GLU A 256 11.64 -22.85 3.93
N ILE A 257 11.03 -22.09 3.01
CA ILE A 257 11.38 -20.68 2.78
C ILE A 257 11.05 -19.84 4.02
N VAL A 258 9.87 -20.04 4.63
CA VAL A 258 9.47 -19.32 5.86
C VAL A 258 10.41 -19.63 7.02
N LEU A 259 10.82 -20.88 7.19
CA LEU A 259 11.78 -21.26 8.24
C LEU A 259 13.13 -20.57 8.03
N SER A 260 13.63 -20.56 6.79
CA SER A 260 14.88 -19.89 6.44
C SER A 260 14.82 -18.38 6.67
N TYR A 261 13.72 -17.75 6.27
CA TYR A 261 13.49 -16.32 6.49
C TYR A 261 13.41 -15.98 7.99
N LYS A 262 12.76 -16.80 8.82
CA LYS A 262 12.72 -16.62 10.28
C LYS A 262 14.11 -16.72 10.92
N SER A 263 14.95 -17.65 10.44
CA SER A 263 16.36 -17.76 10.85
C SER A 263 17.12 -16.47 10.53
N PHE A 264 17.02 -16.01 9.28
CA PHE A 264 17.65 -14.77 8.84
C PHE A 264 17.20 -13.58 9.70
N SER A 265 15.90 -13.41 9.90
CA SER A 265 15.32 -12.28 10.64
C SER A 265 15.82 -12.25 12.09
N SER A 266 15.97 -13.41 12.73
CA SER A 266 16.53 -13.49 14.09
C SER A 266 18.00 -13.07 14.14
N LEU A 267 18.83 -13.50 13.19
CA LEU A 267 20.24 -13.12 13.11
C LEU A 267 20.39 -11.61 12.82
N TRP A 268 19.57 -11.10 11.89
CA TRP A 268 19.54 -9.70 11.52
C TRP A 268 19.24 -8.80 12.72
N ARG A 269 18.18 -9.08 13.49
CA ARG A 269 17.82 -8.29 14.68
C ARG A 269 18.95 -8.22 15.70
N ASN A 270 19.61 -9.34 15.97
CA ASN A 270 20.74 -9.40 16.90
C ASN A 270 21.94 -8.59 16.40
N PHE A 271 22.20 -8.63 15.09
CA PHE A 271 23.29 -7.87 14.48
C PHE A 271 23.05 -6.36 14.54
N VAL A 272 21.83 -5.92 14.19
CA VAL A 272 21.43 -4.51 14.23
C VAL A 272 21.53 -3.91 15.63
N GLN A 273 21.15 -4.65 16.68
CA GLN A 273 21.31 -4.21 18.07
C GLN A 273 22.75 -3.83 18.42
N GLN A 274 23.74 -4.51 17.85
CA GLN A 274 25.15 -4.18 18.08
C GLN A 274 25.62 -2.99 17.25
N LEU A 275 25.06 -2.80 16.06
CA LEU A 275 25.38 -1.66 15.19
C LEU A 275 24.88 -0.34 15.75
N HIS A 276 23.73 -0.33 16.44
CA HIS A 276 23.21 0.89 17.07
C HIS A 276 24.14 1.51 18.13
N ALA A 277 25.13 0.76 18.63
CA ALA A 277 26.14 1.33 19.51
C ALA A 277 27.09 2.32 18.81
N PHE A 278 27.09 2.35 17.49
CA PHE A 278 27.94 3.19 16.65
C PHE A 278 27.03 4.21 15.97
N ASP A 279 26.88 5.39 16.57
CA ASP A 279 26.10 6.52 16.06
C ASP A 279 26.70 7.01 14.72
N ASN A 280 26.40 6.31 13.63
CA ASN A 280 26.90 6.57 12.29
C ASN A 280 25.76 6.54 11.26
N ARG A 281 25.63 7.65 10.55
CA ARG A 281 24.55 7.90 9.60
C ARG A 281 24.54 6.96 8.39
N TYR A 282 25.70 6.55 7.88
CA TYR A 282 25.78 5.65 6.72
C TYR A 282 25.30 4.25 7.09
N ILE A 283 25.68 3.78 8.28
CA ILE A 283 25.21 2.51 8.84
C ILE A 283 23.69 2.55 9.06
N GLU A 284 23.16 3.62 9.66
CA GLU A 284 21.72 3.78 9.83
C GLU A 284 20.96 3.76 8.50
N ARG A 285 21.45 4.47 7.47
CA ARG A 285 20.87 4.46 6.13
C ARG A 285 20.75 3.04 5.58
N ASP A 286 21.81 2.25 5.71
CA ASP A 286 21.86 0.90 5.17
C ASP A 286 21.00 -0.07 6.00
N ILE A 287 20.97 0.08 7.32
CA ILE A 287 20.03 -0.64 8.20
C ILE A 287 18.59 -0.36 7.76
N MET A 288 18.27 0.90 7.46
CA MET A 288 16.94 1.31 7.00
C MET A 288 16.58 0.73 5.63
N ALA A 289 17.55 0.65 4.71
CA ALA A 289 17.36 -0.01 3.42
C ALA A 289 17.03 -1.51 3.60
N VAL A 290 17.78 -2.19 4.48
CA VAL A 290 17.54 -3.60 4.82
C VAL A 290 16.17 -3.80 5.46
N TYR A 291 15.76 -2.94 6.39
CA TYR A 291 14.41 -3.03 6.99
C TYR A 291 13.28 -2.88 5.98
N LYS A 292 13.46 -2.01 4.98
CA LYS A 292 12.47 -1.85 3.90
C LYS A 292 12.32 -3.15 3.11
N THR A 293 13.43 -3.75 2.70
CA THR A 293 13.42 -5.00 1.93
C THR A 293 12.97 -6.20 2.78
N ASP A 294 13.37 -6.28 4.05
CA ASP A 294 12.87 -7.26 5.01
C ASP A 294 11.35 -7.20 5.13
N SER A 295 10.78 -5.98 5.23
CA SER A 295 9.33 -5.79 5.26
C SER A 295 8.65 -6.25 3.98
N SER A 296 9.25 -6.02 2.81
CA SER A 296 8.72 -6.51 1.52
C SER A 296 8.73 -8.03 1.44
N ILE A 297 9.82 -8.69 1.88
CA ILE A 297 9.89 -10.16 1.93
C ILE A 297 8.86 -10.73 2.92
N ASN A 298 8.70 -10.10 4.08
CA ASN A 298 7.71 -10.48 5.09
C ASN A 298 6.27 -10.49 4.53
N GLU A 299 5.93 -9.45 3.76
CA GLU A 299 4.64 -9.31 3.08
C GLU A 299 4.44 -10.39 2.01
N LEU A 300 5.46 -10.65 1.19
CA LEU A 300 5.42 -11.72 0.17
C LEU A 300 5.26 -13.12 0.77
N LEU A 301 5.73 -13.32 2.00
CA LEU A 301 5.59 -14.57 2.73
C LEU A 301 4.29 -14.65 3.56
N TRP A 302 3.49 -13.59 3.57
CA TRP A 302 2.25 -13.46 4.34
C TRP A 302 2.43 -13.71 5.84
N ILE A 303 3.60 -13.36 6.39
CA ILE A 303 3.88 -13.51 7.81
C ILE A 303 3.26 -12.32 8.54
N PRO A 304 2.43 -12.50 9.58
CA PRO A 304 1.86 -11.37 10.32
C PRO A 304 2.96 -10.46 10.88
N LYS A 305 3.02 -9.22 10.39
CA LYS A 305 3.97 -8.22 10.89
C LYS A 305 3.52 -7.72 12.26
N GLN A 306 4.41 -7.78 13.24
CA GLN A 306 4.24 -7.13 14.53
C GLN A 306 5.13 -5.89 14.55
N ALA A 307 4.63 -4.81 15.14
CA ALA A 307 5.42 -3.61 15.35
C ALA A 307 6.65 -3.94 16.23
N ASP A 308 7.84 -3.74 15.69
CA ASP A 308 9.09 -3.93 16.43
C ASP A 308 9.38 -2.67 17.24
N TRP A 309 9.22 -2.78 18.56
CA TRP A 309 9.46 -1.67 19.50
C TRP A 309 10.89 -1.13 19.45
N ALA A 310 11.88 -1.99 19.20
CA ALA A 310 13.26 -1.54 19.09
C ALA A 310 13.44 -0.68 17.83
N GLN A 311 12.88 -1.13 16.70
CA GLN A 311 12.87 -0.37 15.46
C GLN A 311 12.13 0.97 15.60
N LEU A 312 10.94 0.97 16.23
CA LEU A 312 10.16 2.19 16.47
C LEU A 312 10.91 3.19 17.36
N THR A 313 11.55 2.69 18.41
CA THR A 313 12.34 3.53 19.32
C THR A 313 13.47 4.20 18.56
N GLU A 314 14.17 3.45 17.72
CA GLU A 314 15.27 3.98 16.92
C GLU A 314 14.80 5.02 15.90
N LEU A 315 13.77 4.68 15.13
CA LEU A 315 13.21 5.60 14.15
C LEU A 315 12.74 6.92 14.77
N ALA A 316 12.19 6.87 15.98
CA ALA A 316 11.82 8.07 16.72
C ALA A 316 13.05 8.86 17.22
N HIS A 317 14.15 8.20 17.55
CA HIS A 317 15.42 8.86 17.86
C HIS A 317 16.02 9.54 16.63
N ILE A 318 16.09 8.85 15.49
CA ILE A 318 16.57 9.40 14.22
C ILE A 318 15.74 10.62 13.83
N LEU A 319 14.40 10.51 13.83
CA LEU A 319 13.51 11.63 13.53
C LEU A 319 13.80 12.83 14.46
N HIS A 320 13.86 12.59 15.76
CA HIS A 320 14.14 13.65 16.72
C HIS A 320 15.50 14.32 16.48
N ARG A 321 16.55 13.55 16.12
CA ARG A 321 17.88 14.09 15.79
C ARG A 321 17.81 14.93 14.50
N ASP A 322 17.22 14.40 13.44
CA ASP A 322 17.07 15.11 12.15
C ASP A 322 16.31 16.44 12.31
N VAL A 323 15.27 16.45 13.13
CA VAL A 323 14.49 17.66 13.45
C VAL A 323 15.36 18.67 14.21
N ARG A 324 16.10 18.24 15.24
CA ARG A 324 17.02 19.12 15.98
C ARG A 324 18.05 19.75 15.03
N ASP A 325 18.70 18.93 14.22
CA ASP A 325 19.74 19.42 13.33
C ASP A 325 19.18 20.38 12.25
N LEU A 326 17.93 20.18 11.80
CA LEU A 326 17.25 21.13 10.92
C LEU A 326 17.13 22.50 11.63
N PHE A 327 16.61 22.52 12.87
CA PHE A 327 16.48 23.77 13.62
C PHE A 327 17.82 24.45 13.89
N ASP A 328 18.88 23.68 14.14
CA ASP A 328 20.23 24.21 14.37
C ASP A 328 20.88 24.75 13.07
N SER A 329 20.50 24.21 11.91
CA SER A 329 21.02 24.65 10.60
C SER A 329 20.39 25.91 10.06
N ILE A 330 19.15 26.23 10.48
CA ILE A 330 18.42 27.39 9.97
C ILE A 330 18.97 28.67 10.60
N THR A 331 19.50 29.55 9.77
CA THR A 331 20.04 30.84 10.22
C THR A 331 18.94 31.88 10.42
N LEU A 332 19.21 32.89 11.26
CA LEU A 332 18.30 34.02 11.44
C LEU A 332 18.03 34.76 10.11
N THR A 333 19.05 34.86 9.25
CA THR A 333 18.94 35.49 7.94
C THR A 333 17.94 34.76 7.05
N GLU A 334 18.01 33.43 7.00
CA GLU A 334 17.06 32.60 6.23
C GLU A 334 15.64 32.74 6.77
N LEU A 335 15.45 32.74 8.10
CA LEU A 335 14.14 32.99 8.71
C LEU A 335 13.57 34.35 8.32
N MET A 336 14.39 35.40 8.23
CA MET A 336 13.93 36.73 7.81
C MET A 336 13.56 36.80 6.32
N THR A 337 14.05 35.88 5.49
CA THR A 337 13.69 35.84 4.05
C THR A 337 12.35 35.15 3.77
N LEU A 338 11.80 34.42 4.74
CA LEU A 338 10.51 33.74 4.61
C LEU A 338 9.35 34.75 4.59
N SER A 339 8.41 34.56 3.66
CA SER A 339 7.20 35.38 3.58
C SER A 339 6.29 35.23 4.82
N LYS A 340 6.34 34.05 5.46
CA LYS A 340 5.56 33.67 6.65
C LYS A 340 6.43 33.23 7.82
N SER A 341 7.42 34.04 8.17
CA SER A 341 8.41 33.71 9.21
C SER A 341 7.80 33.43 10.59
N GLN A 342 6.76 34.17 10.99
CA GLN A 342 6.10 33.96 12.29
C GLN A 342 5.32 32.65 12.34
N GLU A 343 4.60 32.32 11.27
CA GLU A 343 3.87 31.06 11.14
C GLU A 343 4.84 29.88 11.13
N ALA A 344 5.93 29.94 10.36
CA ALA A 344 6.96 28.90 10.28
C ALA A 344 7.58 28.59 11.65
N ILE A 345 7.87 29.62 12.46
CA ILE A 345 8.40 29.44 13.83
C ILE A 345 7.35 28.76 14.73
N LYS A 346 6.08 29.18 14.62
CA LYS A 346 4.99 28.61 15.42
C LYS A 346 4.73 27.15 15.07
N THR A 347 4.61 26.83 13.78
CA THR A 347 4.36 25.47 13.29
C THR A 347 5.57 24.57 13.57
N GLY A 348 6.79 25.11 13.44
CA GLY A 348 8.02 24.43 13.82
C GLY A 348 8.09 24.06 15.30
N ARG A 349 7.73 24.97 16.22
CA ARG A 349 7.66 24.66 17.66
C ARG A 349 6.66 23.55 17.95
N ILE A 350 5.45 23.64 17.39
CA ILE A 350 4.40 22.62 17.56
C ILE A 350 4.92 21.25 17.09
N TYR A 351 5.56 21.22 15.91
CA TYR A 351 6.08 19.99 15.34
C TYR A 351 7.18 19.36 16.21
N ARG A 352 8.13 20.17 16.72
CA ARG A 352 9.16 19.70 17.64
C ARG A 352 8.56 19.14 18.94
N ASP A 353 7.63 19.85 19.55
CA ASP A 353 6.99 19.41 20.80
C ASP A 353 6.20 18.09 20.59
N LEU A 354 5.60 17.90 19.40
CA LEU A 354 4.99 16.62 19.01
C LEU A 354 6.02 15.50 18.82
N CYS A 355 7.19 15.78 18.25
CA CYS A 355 8.28 14.80 18.14
C CYS A 355 8.76 14.34 19.52
N ASP A 356 8.94 15.26 20.46
CA ASP A 356 9.35 14.96 21.84
C ASP A 356 8.29 14.09 22.54
N SER A 357 7.02 14.46 22.40
CA SER A 357 5.90 13.69 22.96
C SER A 357 5.84 12.28 22.35
N PHE A 358 5.97 12.18 21.03
CA PHE A 358 5.91 10.90 20.31
C PHE A 358 7.05 9.96 20.71
N LYS A 359 8.28 10.47 20.79
CA LYS A 359 9.45 9.73 21.27
C LYS A 359 9.24 9.19 22.70
N ARG A 360 8.68 10.02 23.59
CA ARG A 360 8.34 9.59 24.96
C ARG A 360 7.29 8.48 24.96
N LEU A 361 6.24 8.60 24.16
CA LEU A 361 5.17 7.59 24.10
C LEU A 361 5.67 6.22 23.60
N ILE A 362 6.60 6.22 22.64
CA ILE A 362 7.27 4.99 22.19
C ILE A 362 8.13 4.40 23.30
N SER A 363 8.90 5.23 24.01
CA SER A 363 9.74 4.78 25.13
C SER A 363 8.90 4.20 26.28
N GLU A 364 7.69 4.72 26.49
CA GLU A 364 6.70 4.22 27.45
C GLU A 364 5.95 2.96 26.97
N GLN A 365 6.21 2.47 25.75
CA GLN A 365 5.55 1.32 25.13
C GLN A 365 4.01 1.43 25.18
N ARG A 366 3.49 2.63 24.91
CA ARG A 366 2.05 2.88 24.94
C ARG A 366 1.31 2.05 23.88
N PRO A 367 0.04 1.69 24.10
CA PRO A 367 -0.71 0.89 23.13
C PRO A 367 -0.72 1.50 21.72
N GLU A 368 -0.68 0.63 20.72
CA GLU A 368 -0.52 0.98 19.29
C GLU A 368 -1.58 1.96 18.76
N ASN A 369 -2.80 1.93 19.30
CA ASN A 369 -3.86 2.88 18.96
C ASN A 369 -3.54 4.32 19.39
N VAL A 370 -2.92 4.50 20.55
CA VAL A 370 -2.46 5.81 21.03
C VAL A 370 -1.34 6.32 20.14
N LEU A 371 -0.37 5.46 19.83
CA LEU A 371 0.75 5.81 18.94
C LEU A 371 0.27 6.20 17.54
N SER A 372 -0.71 5.48 17.00
CA SER A 372 -1.29 5.78 15.69
C SER A 372 -1.93 7.17 15.65
N ASN A 373 -2.71 7.52 16.66
CA ASN A 373 -3.37 8.83 16.73
C ASN A 373 -2.35 9.97 16.89
N GLU A 374 -1.32 9.76 17.71
CA GLU A 374 -0.27 10.76 17.92
C GLU A 374 0.64 10.89 16.69
N PHE A 375 0.92 9.79 15.99
CA PHE A 375 1.62 9.82 14.72
C PHE A 375 0.86 10.61 13.65
N GLN A 376 -0.46 10.47 13.56
CA GLN A 376 -1.27 11.27 12.63
C GLN A 376 -1.17 12.78 12.92
N LYS A 377 -1.16 13.18 14.19
CA LYS A 377 -0.94 14.59 14.57
C LYS A 377 0.45 15.07 14.14
N LEU A 378 1.47 14.24 14.36
CA LEU A 378 2.86 14.51 13.96
C LEU A 378 2.99 14.64 12.43
N ASP A 379 2.41 13.72 11.66
CA ASP A 379 2.42 13.73 10.19
C ASP A 379 1.73 14.97 9.63
N ASN A 380 0.59 15.36 10.20
CA ASN A 380 -0.13 16.56 9.78
C ASN A 380 0.64 17.84 10.13
N ALA A 381 1.24 17.91 11.33
CA ALA A 381 2.08 19.03 11.73
C ALA A 381 3.31 19.18 10.82
N TRP A 382 3.92 18.07 10.41
CA TRP A 382 5.02 18.08 9.44
C TRP A 382 4.61 18.69 8.10
N LYS A 383 3.48 18.26 7.52
CA LYS A 383 3.01 18.79 6.23
C LYS A 383 2.80 20.30 6.26
N VAL A 384 2.24 20.82 7.36
CA VAL A 384 2.06 22.27 7.54
C VAL A 384 3.42 22.96 7.64
N PHE A 385 4.29 22.49 8.52
CA PHE A 385 5.62 23.07 8.71
C PHE A 385 6.48 23.02 7.44
N ALA A 386 6.50 21.89 6.72
CA ALA A 386 7.24 21.75 5.48
C ALA A 386 6.74 22.70 4.39
N THR A 387 5.42 22.95 4.33
CA THR A 387 4.83 23.93 3.40
C THR A 387 5.31 25.35 3.69
N ASP A 388 5.39 25.73 4.98
CA ASP A 388 5.85 27.06 5.38
C ASP A 388 7.35 27.26 5.12
N MET A 389 8.12 26.17 5.08
CA MET A 389 9.58 26.17 4.91
C MET A 389 10.05 25.99 3.47
N ILE A 390 9.15 25.72 2.52
CA ILE A 390 9.49 25.42 1.11
C ILE A 390 10.18 26.59 0.39
N GLU A 391 9.99 27.81 0.88
CA GLU A 391 10.62 29.03 0.31
C GLU A 391 12.12 29.10 0.59
N LEU A 392 12.64 28.30 1.53
CA LEU A 392 14.07 28.22 1.81
C LEU A 392 14.79 27.48 0.69
N LYS A 393 15.59 28.22 -0.08
CA LYS A 393 16.37 27.68 -1.22
C LYS A 393 17.73 27.08 -0.81
N GLY A 394 18.04 27.04 0.49
CA GLY A 394 19.29 26.47 0.99
C GLY A 394 19.36 24.97 0.71
N THR A 395 20.41 24.53 0.00
CA THR A 395 20.60 23.12 -0.35
C THR A 395 20.69 22.22 0.89
N GLU A 396 21.30 22.70 1.98
CA GLU A 396 21.41 21.95 3.23
C GLU A 396 20.05 21.79 3.94
N THR A 397 19.29 22.85 4.08
CA THR A 397 17.94 22.86 4.69
C THR A 397 17.00 21.93 3.94
N TRP A 398 17.02 21.98 2.61
CA TRP A 398 16.27 21.06 1.75
C TRP A 398 16.71 19.60 1.94
N ASN A 399 18.03 19.38 1.98
CA ASN A 399 18.74 18.23 2.54
C ASN A 399 17.99 17.56 3.71
N ARG A 400 17.88 18.35 4.77
CA ARG A 400 17.36 17.92 6.07
C ARG A 400 15.85 17.73 6.05
N MET A 401 15.11 18.59 5.35
CA MET A 401 13.67 18.41 5.17
C MET A 401 13.34 17.10 4.47
N LYS A 402 14.08 16.74 3.42
CA LYS A 402 13.92 15.44 2.74
C LYS A 402 14.21 14.26 3.69
N GLN A 403 15.21 14.39 4.55
CA GLN A 403 15.57 13.35 5.53
C GLN A 403 14.47 13.17 6.57
N ILE A 404 13.94 14.25 7.14
CA ILE A 404 12.80 14.21 8.06
C ILE A 404 11.59 13.54 7.41
N ASN A 405 11.29 13.89 6.15
CA ASN A 405 10.19 13.27 5.41
C ASN A 405 10.39 11.75 5.28
N ASN A 406 11.61 11.30 4.96
CA ASN A 406 11.94 9.88 4.89
C ASN A 406 11.80 9.17 6.26
N SER A 407 12.22 9.84 7.34
CA SER A 407 12.08 9.35 8.72
C SER A 407 10.59 9.19 9.11
N ILE A 408 9.73 10.14 8.71
CA ILE A 408 8.28 10.05 8.92
C ILE A 408 7.68 8.89 8.11
N VAL A 409 8.04 8.73 6.84
CA VAL A 409 7.57 7.60 6.01
C VAL A 409 8.00 6.26 6.59
N SER A 410 9.23 6.19 7.13
CA SER A 410 9.76 5.00 7.78
C SER A 410 9.00 4.68 9.07
N LEU A 411 8.76 5.67 9.92
CA LEU A 411 7.94 5.53 11.14
C LEU A 411 6.52 5.08 10.82
N ARG A 412 5.89 5.68 9.81
CA ARG A 412 4.57 5.30 9.33
C ARG A 412 4.50 3.81 8.97
N SER A 413 5.49 3.36 8.19
CA SER A 413 5.62 1.98 7.73
C SER A 413 5.89 1.00 8.87
N ALA A 414 6.66 1.42 9.88
CA ALA A 414 6.96 0.62 11.07
C ALA A 414 5.74 0.50 12.01
N LEU A 415 4.91 1.54 12.12
CA LEU A 415 3.65 1.53 12.87
C LEU A 415 2.51 0.81 12.15
N LEU A 416 2.76 0.28 10.94
CA LEU A 416 1.76 -0.36 10.08
C LEU A 416 0.58 0.57 9.75
N ILE A 417 0.81 1.89 9.77
CA ILE A 417 -0.19 2.88 9.41
C ILE A 417 -0.14 3.03 7.90
N LYS A 418 -1.13 2.50 7.17
CA LYS A 418 -1.21 2.78 5.73
C LYS A 418 -1.38 4.30 5.52
N PRO A 419 -0.74 4.90 4.50
CA PRO A 419 -0.77 6.34 4.26
C PRO A 419 -2.21 6.83 4.14
N ALA A 420 -2.55 7.83 4.99
CA ALA A 420 -3.93 8.23 5.16
C ALA A 420 -4.56 8.83 3.91
N ASN A 421 -3.77 9.54 3.12
CA ASN A 421 -4.19 10.20 1.89
C ASN A 421 -2.97 10.34 0.97
N TYR A 422 -3.23 10.20 -0.34
CA TYR A 422 -2.40 10.67 -1.46
C TYR A 422 -0.89 10.37 -1.37
N ASP A 423 -0.49 9.18 -1.83
CA ASP A 423 0.91 8.90 -2.17
C ASP A 423 1.18 9.33 -3.61
N ASN A 424 1.77 10.51 -3.77
CA ASN A 424 2.08 11.06 -5.09
C ASN A 424 3.03 10.15 -5.88
N ASP A 425 3.96 9.46 -5.21
CA ASP A 425 4.93 8.59 -5.88
C ASP A 425 4.22 7.36 -6.46
N SER A 426 3.32 6.74 -5.67
CA SER A 426 2.47 5.64 -6.16
C SER A 426 1.54 6.09 -7.29
N LEU A 427 1.01 7.31 -7.24
CA LEU A 427 0.13 7.84 -8.28
C LEU A 427 0.92 8.17 -9.57
N VAL A 428 2.16 8.66 -9.46
CA VAL A 428 3.08 8.86 -10.59
C VAL A 428 3.41 7.52 -11.24
N GLU A 429 3.74 6.49 -10.45
CA GLU A 429 4.00 5.13 -10.96
C GLU A 429 2.78 4.59 -11.71
N SER A 430 1.59 4.68 -11.10
CA SER A 430 0.31 4.29 -11.70
C SER A 430 0.03 5.05 -13.01
N ALA A 431 0.33 6.35 -13.05
CA ALA A 431 0.16 7.17 -14.24
C ALA A 431 1.16 6.83 -15.36
N SER A 432 2.39 6.48 -14.99
CA SER A 432 3.42 6.01 -15.93
C SER A 432 3.04 4.66 -16.54
N GLU A 433 2.55 3.73 -15.72
CA GLU A 433 2.04 2.43 -16.18
C GLU A 433 0.86 2.62 -17.12
N LEU A 434 -0.10 3.49 -16.77
CA LEU A 434 -1.23 3.84 -17.62
C LEU A 434 -0.80 4.45 -18.96
N GLU A 435 0.18 5.37 -18.97
CA GLU A 435 0.72 5.95 -20.21
C GLU A 435 1.32 4.85 -21.11
N SER A 436 2.16 3.98 -20.55
CA SER A 436 2.78 2.88 -21.31
C SER A 436 1.73 1.95 -21.91
N MET A 437 0.73 1.53 -21.11
CA MET A 437 -0.37 0.69 -21.60
C MET A 437 -1.21 1.40 -22.67
N ALA A 438 -1.45 2.71 -22.54
CA ALA A 438 -2.17 3.48 -23.55
C ALA A 438 -1.42 3.52 -24.89
N GLU A 439 -0.09 3.63 -24.87
CA GLU A 439 0.74 3.57 -26.09
C GLU A 439 0.67 2.19 -26.76
N HIS A 440 0.75 1.11 -25.97
CA HIS A 440 0.55 -0.25 -26.48
C HIS A 440 -0.84 -0.41 -27.11
N LEU A 441 -1.89 0.11 -26.45
CA LEU A 441 -3.25 0.07 -26.95
C LEU A 441 -3.37 0.80 -28.28
N GLN A 442 -2.73 1.96 -28.42
CA GLN A 442 -2.75 2.72 -29.67
C GLN A 442 -2.15 1.93 -30.82
N PHE A 443 -1.01 1.26 -30.59
CA PHE A 443 -0.38 0.43 -31.59
C PHE A 443 -1.29 -0.72 -32.02
N ASP A 444 -1.85 -1.47 -31.07
CA ASP A 444 -2.68 -2.63 -31.36
C ASP A 444 -4.03 -2.25 -32.00
N MET A 445 -4.65 -1.17 -31.51
CA MET A 445 -5.89 -0.66 -32.07
C MET A 445 -5.69 -0.14 -33.50
N GLN A 446 -4.58 0.53 -33.79
CA GLN A 446 -4.23 0.94 -35.16
C GLN A 446 -3.99 -0.28 -36.05
N ARG A 447 -3.23 -1.27 -35.58
CA ARG A 447 -2.99 -2.51 -36.31
C ARG A 447 -4.29 -3.22 -36.65
N TRP A 448 -5.17 -3.38 -35.67
CA TRP A 448 -6.48 -4.01 -35.86
C TRP A 448 -7.35 -3.20 -36.82
N LEU A 449 -7.55 -1.90 -36.58
CA LEU A 449 -8.42 -1.05 -37.40
C LEU A 449 -7.90 -0.87 -38.84
N ASN A 450 -6.59 -1.00 -39.06
CA ASN A 450 -5.98 -0.98 -40.39
C ASN A 450 -6.03 -2.34 -41.10
N SER A 451 -6.38 -3.42 -40.40
CA SER A 451 -6.60 -4.73 -41.03
C SER A 451 -7.85 -4.75 -41.90
N SER A 452 -7.96 -5.72 -42.81
CA SER A 452 -9.13 -5.92 -43.68
C SER A 452 -10.42 -6.11 -42.87
N ALA A 453 -10.37 -6.83 -41.75
CA ALA A 453 -11.50 -6.99 -40.84
C ALA A 453 -11.84 -5.70 -40.07
N GLY A 454 -10.83 -4.94 -39.63
CA GLY A 454 -11.01 -3.66 -38.94
C GLY A 454 -11.50 -2.53 -39.85
N SER A 455 -11.24 -2.62 -41.16
CA SER A 455 -11.66 -1.62 -42.16
C SER A 455 -13.19 -1.54 -42.35
N ALA A 456 -13.91 -2.63 -42.02
CA ALA A 456 -15.36 -2.72 -42.11
C ALA A 456 -16.07 -2.27 -40.82
N VAL A 457 -15.33 -1.92 -39.77
CA VAL A 457 -15.90 -1.52 -38.46
C VAL A 457 -16.54 -0.12 -38.58
N PRO A 458 -17.85 0.02 -38.28
CA PRO A 458 -18.50 1.31 -38.21
C PRO A 458 -17.83 2.21 -37.15
N GLY A 459 -17.54 3.46 -37.49
CA GLY A 459 -16.90 4.39 -36.54
C GLY A 459 -15.38 4.21 -36.36
N ARG A 460 -14.68 3.50 -37.28
CA ARG A 460 -13.21 3.36 -37.28
C ARG A 460 -12.45 4.66 -36.98
N ARG A 461 -12.85 5.76 -37.63
CA ARG A 461 -12.18 7.06 -37.47
C ARG A 461 -12.38 7.61 -36.05
N ASP A 462 -13.54 7.36 -35.46
CA ASP A 462 -13.86 7.79 -34.09
C ASP A 462 -13.04 6.98 -33.08
N TYR A 463 -12.92 5.67 -33.26
CA TYR A 463 -12.06 4.83 -32.41
C TYR A 463 -10.58 5.20 -32.48
N LEU A 464 -10.04 5.47 -33.68
CA LEU A 464 -8.66 5.95 -33.82
C LEU A 464 -8.45 7.31 -33.13
N THR A 465 -9.45 8.19 -33.22
CA THR A 465 -9.42 9.51 -32.60
C THR A 465 -9.49 9.39 -31.07
N ASP A 466 -10.43 8.60 -30.55
CA ASP A 466 -10.59 8.35 -29.11
C ASP A 466 -9.35 7.68 -28.52
N THR A 467 -8.71 6.76 -29.26
CA THR A 467 -7.47 6.09 -28.79
C THR A 467 -6.33 7.09 -28.70
N THR A 468 -6.17 7.96 -29.70
CA THR A 468 -5.14 9.00 -29.69
C THR A 468 -5.37 10.03 -28.58
N GLN A 469 -6.64 10.39 -28.33
CA GLN A 469 -7.01 11.29 -27.24
C GLN A 469 -6.75 10.65 -25.87
N PHE A 470 -7.02 9.35 -25.72
CA PHE A 470 -6.74 8.62 -24.49
C PHE A 470 -5.24 8.59 -24.16
N VAL A 471 -4.38 8.31 -25.14
CA VAL A 471 -2.91 8.41 -24.98
C VAL A 471 -2.48 9.82 -24.58
N THR A 472 -3.00 10.83 -25.28
CA THR A 472 -2.65 12.24 -25.01
C THR A 472 -3.03 12.65 -23.59
N LEU A 473 -4.22 12.25 -23.12
CA LEU A 473 -4.67 12.52 -21.76
C LEU A 473 -3.86 11.75 -20.72
N SER A 474 -3.43 10.52 -21.02
CA SER A 474 -2.64 9.69 -20.10
C SER A 474 -1.25 10.30 -19.89
N ARG A 475 -0.61 10.74 -20.98
CA ARG A 475 0.65 11.48 -20.95
C ARG A 475 0.54 12.81 -20.21
N ASP A 476 -0.50 13.61 -20.50
CA ASP A 476 -0.74 14.87 -19.80
C ASP A 476 -0.94 14.66 -18.29
N PHE A 477 -1.68 13.62 -17.92
CA PHE A 477 -1.89 13.24 -16.52
C PHE A 477 -0.57 12.85 -15.83
N HIS A 478 0.23 11.97 -16.45
CA HIS A 478 1.53 11.56 -15.92
C HIS A 478 2.52 12.73 -15.82
N GLN A 479 2.57 13.61 -16.82
CA GLN A 479 3.43 14.80 -16.81
C GLN A 479 3.05 15.77 -15.70
N LYS A 480 1.75 16.02 -15.48
CA LYS A 480 1.28 16.87 -14.38
C LYS A 480 1.76 16.32 -13.04
N LEU A 481 1.61 15.03 -12.80
CA LEU A 481 2.03 14.39 -11.56
C LEU A 481 3.56 14.40 -11.38
N SER A 482 4.31 14.08 -12.44
CA SER A 482 5.78 14.06 -12.42
C SER A 482 6.39 15.44 -12.16
N ASN A 483 5.74 16.50 -12.63
CA ASN A 483 6.17 17.88 -12.41
C ASN A 483 5.77 18.42 -11.02
N GLY A 484 5.22 17.58 -10.13
CA GLY A 484 4.81 17.98 -8.79
C GLY A 484 3.57 18.87 -8.77
N TYR A 485 2.69 18.76 -9.76
CA TYR A 485 1.45 19.53 -9.80
C TYR A 485 0.45 19.01 -8.75
N THR A 486 0.08 19.85 -7.78
CA THR A 486 -0.69 19.43 -6.59
C THR A 486 -2.17 19.84 -6.61
N ASP A 487 -2.71 20.39 -7.70
CA ASP A 487 -4.15 20.72 -7.77
C ASP A 487 -5.01 19.46 -7.95
N GLN A 488 -5.54 18.97 -6.84
CA GLN A 488 -6.35 17.75 -6.78
C GLN A 488 -7.64 17.85 -7.60
N ASN A 489 -8.24 19.04 -7.76
CA ASN A 489 -9.47 19.20 -8.53
C ASN A 489 -9.20 19.09 -10.03
N ALA A 490 -8.09 19.65 -10.50
CA ALA A 490 -7.62 19.49 -11.87
C ALA A 490 -7.29 18.02 -12.18
N LEU A 491 -6.60 17.33 -11.26
CA LEU A 491 -6.29 15.90 -11.40
C LEU A 491 -7.55 15.03 -11.43
N LYS A 492 -8.54 15.29 -10.57
CA LYS A 492 -9.86 14.63 -10.59
C LYS A 492 -10.58 14.80 -11.93
N SER A 493 -10.57 16.03 -12.46
CA SER A 493 -11.18 16.34 -13.77
C SER A 493 -10.49 15.58 -14.91
N THR A 494 -9.16 15.61 -14.96
CA THR A 494 -8.38 14.87 -15.96
C THR A 494 -8.61 13.36 -15.86
N SER A 495 -8.64 12.81 -14.64
CA SER A 495 -8.92 11.38 -14.43
C SER A 495 -10.33 10.99 -14.86
N THR A 496 -11.34 11.84 -14.62
CA THR A 496 -12.72 11.61 -15.08
C THR A 496 -12.81 11.67 -16.61
N ALA A 497 -12.06 12.56 -17.25
CA ALA A 497 -11.97 12.64 -18.70
C ALA A 497 -11.32 11.39 -19.32
N LEU A 498 -10.22 10.90 -18.72
CA LEU A 498 -9.57 9.64 -19.09
C LEU A 498 -10.57 8.49 -19.06
N LEU A 499 -11.33 8.40 -17.99
CA LEU A 499 -12.29 7.32 -17.78
C LEU A 499 -13.45 7.34 -18.77
N SER A 500 -14.01 8.52 -19.03
CA SER A 500 -15.07 8.69 -20.03
C SER A 500 -14.62 8.27 -21.43
N ARG A 501 -13.35 8.54 -21.77
CA ARG A 501 -12.74 8.10 -23.04
C ARG A 501 -12.50 6.60 -23.05
N TRP A 502 -12.00 6.03 -21.96
CA TRP A 502 -11.79 4.60 -21.83
C TRP A 502 -13.06 3.78 -22.03
N LEU A 503 -14.17 4.19 -21.41
CA LEU A 503 -15.47 3.50 -21.56
C LEU A 503 -15.97 3.46 -23.01
N LYS A 504 -15.68 4.49 -23.82
CA LYS A 504 -16.00 4.50 -25.26
C LYS A 504 -15.11 3.55 -26.06
N LEU A 505 -13.84 3.41 -25.67
CA LEU A 505 -12.91 2.49 -26.33
C LEU A 505 -13.26 1.03 -26.04
N LEU A 506 -13.68 0.72 -24.82
CA LEU A 506 -14.12 -0.62 -24.43
C LEU A 506 -15.26 -1.16 -25.32
N THR A 507 -16.20 -0.32 -25.74
CA THR A 507 -17.26 -0.75 -26.68
C THR A 507 -16.72 -1.14 -28.06
N GLY A 508 -15.64 -0.49 -28.49
CA GLY A 508 -14.95 -0.81 -29.75
C GLY A 508 -14.12 -2.08 -29.66
N ILE A 509 -13.36 -2.25 -28.57
CA ILE A 509 -12.56 -3.46 -28.33
C ILE A 509 -13.44 -4.72 -28.33
N GLY A 510 -14.64 -4.64 -27.74
CA GLY A 510 -15.60 -5.76 -27.74
C GLY A 510 -16.09 -6.19 -29.14
N GLN A 511 -15.95 -5.34 -30.16
CA GLN A 511 -16.29 -5.63 -31.56
C GLN A 511 -15.12 -6.28 -32.33
N CYS A 512 -13.95 -6.44 -31.71
CA CYS A 512 -12.82 -7.11 -32.33
C CYS A 512 -13.09 -8.61 -32.49
N THR A 513 -13.05 -9.09 -33.75
CA THR A 513 -13.21 -10.51 -34.11
C THR A 513 -11.93 -11.12 -34.71
N THR A 514 -10.80 -10.41 -34.63
CA THR A 514 -9.52 -10.85 -35.21
C THR A 514 -8.65 -11.57 -34.19
N SER A 515 -7.48 -12.06 -34.62
CA SER A 515 -6.45 -12.64 -33.76
C SER A 515 -5.91 -11.68 -32.69
N ASP A 516 -6.16 -10.36 -32.83
CA ASP A 516 -5.70 -9.35 -31.86
C ASP A 516 -6.65 -9.20 -30.66
N ARG A 517 -7.81 -9.89 -30.69
CA ARG A 517 -8.85 -9.80 -29.66
C ARG A 517 -8.34 -10.15 -28.26
N ASP A 518 -7.60 -11.25 -28.13
CA ASP A 518 -7.16 -11.73 -26.81
C ASP A 518 -6.19 -10.74 -26.17
N HIS A 519 -5.24 -10.22 -26.95
CA HIS A 519 -4.27 -9.22 -26.51
C HIS A 519 -4.93 -7.89 -26.16
N LEU A 520 -5.84 -7.38 -27.01
CA LEU A 520 -6.60 -6.15 -26.73
C LEU A 520 -7.47 -6.30 -25.48
N ASN A 521 -8.05 -7.47 -25.24
CA ASN A 521 -8.85 -7.71 -24.05
C ASN A 521 -7.99 -7.84 -22.79
N GLN A 522 -6.81 -8.48 -22.86
CA GLN A 522 -5.86 -8.48 -21.74
C GLN A 522 -5.46 -7.04 -21.37
N LEU A 523 -5.01 -6.27 -22.37
CA LEU A 523 -4.62 -4.87 -22.17
C LEU A 523 -5.79 -4.03 -21.63
N SER A 524 -7.03 -4.32 -22.06
CA SER A 524 -8.21 -3.65 -21.52
C SER A 524 -8.44 -3.93 -20.03
N GLN A 525 -8.11 -5.12 -19.56
CA GLN A 525 -8.26 -5.47 -18.14
C GLN A 525 -7.24 -4.71 -17.30
N GLU A 526 -5.98 -4.70 -17.75
CA GLU A 526 -4.88 -4.00 -17.10
C GLU A 526 -5.16 -2.48 -17.02
N ILE A 527 -5.53 -1.85 -18.14
CA ILE A 527 -5.91 -0.43 -18.19
C ILE A 527 -7.09 -0.12 -17.25
N THR A 528 -8.11 -0.98 -17.23
CA THR A 528 -9.28 -0.72 -16.38
C THR A 528 -8.96 -0.85 -14.90
N ALA A 529 -8.14 -1.83 -14.51
CA ALA A 529 -7.68 -1.99 -13.13
C ALA A 529 -6.88 -0.75 -12.67
N GLU A 530 -5.99 -0.26 -13.52
CA GLU A 530 -5.14 0.89 -13.19
C GLU A 530 -5.95 2.20 -13.11
N LEU A 531 -6.94 2.39 -13.99
CA LEU A 531 -7.86 3.52 -13.89
C LEU A 531 -8.70 3.51 -12.61
N VAL A 532 -9.12 2.33 -12.13
CA VAL A 532 -9.81 2.20 -10.83
C VAL A 532 -8.88 2.59 -9.68
N LYS A 533 -7.62 2.13 -9.73
CA LYS A 533 -6.59 2.49 -8.73
C LYS A 533 -6.36 3.99 -8.68
N ILE A 534 -6.18 4.65 -9.83
CA ILE A 534 -6.03 6.11 -9.94
C ILE A 534 -7.27 6.85 -9.41
N GLN A 535 -8.48 6.44 -9.82
CA GLN A 535 -9.72 7.09 -9.40
C GLN A 535 -9.93 6.98 -7.88
N SER A 536 -9.66 5.81 -7.32
CA SER A 536 -9.80 5.58 -5.88
C SER A 536 -8.72 6.31 -5.06
N GLN A 537 -7.52 6.51 -5.60
CA GLN A 537 -6.48 7.35 -4.97
C GLN A 537 -6.79 8.85 -5.03
N LEU A 538 -7.50 9.32 -6.07
CA LEU A 538 -7.85 10.74 -6.23
C LEU A 538 -9.13 11.14 -5.52
N THR A 539 -10.11 10.24 -5.35
CA THR A 539 -11.44 10.56 -4.82
C THR A 539 -11.45 10.80 -3.31
N LEU A 540 -10.49 10.21 -2.59
CA LEU A 540 -10.15 10.50 -1.20
C LEU A 540 -9.25 11.75 -1.12
#